data_AF-A0AAU1LQW4-F1
#
_entry.id   AF-A0AAU1LQW4-F1
#
_cell.length_a   1.000
_cell.length_b   1.000
_cell.length_c   1.000
_cell.angle_alpha   90.00
_cell.angle_beta   90.00
_cell.angle_gamma   90.00
#
_symmetry.space_group_name_H-M   'P 1'
#
loop_
_entity.id
_entity.type
_entity.pdbx_description
1 polymer ?
#
loop_
_entity_poly.entity_id
_entity_poly.type
_entity_poly.pdbx_seq_one_letter_code
_entity_poly.pdbx_strand_id
1 'polypeptide(L)'
;MTDAPTAHDPEEALLTSRDLNGERPVLKPGEQVPYGHVLYAAALLGRSPAEVVARLTALGYADIQDAGCPLPEAVALDDAALTRREGRDSFLQRWIDVTSPVSLRQLLETAEHTGRAPADVGRRLTALGYRLGGTGPLPGTPDPRDVMLIRTDARGYGSWLDWGDEVSAGHVLGAAEVLSCSPHAAAVRLASLGLRLPYTPEPGDERLLRAGDTPGARWFGRYMEPPLGHVLTVAKETGRSARDVVDRLKVLGLGAPGGSLPEAPEDDDFVILSENLDGRAPWLRRNTAVGLRMEHLLRASLVTGRGPAEITARLTELGHFLHGDAKLPGTADEADIRLLETVDRSYRDTVHLEHVLRSAGLTGRSPADVAARLTELGFTLPDEVEYPDVRGATAAS
;
A
#
# COMPACT_ATOMS: atom_id res chain seq x y z
N MET A 1 49.81 22.01 48.50
CA MET A 1 50.54 21.21 47.49
C MET A 1 49.52 20.38 46.79
N THR A 2 49.32 20.72 45.52
CA THR A 2 48.23 20.30 44.66
C THR A 2 48.73 19.11 43.86
N ASP A 3 48.37 17.88 44.24
CA ASP A 3 48.55 16.73 43.36
C ASP A 3 47.32 16.63 42.46
N ALA A 4 47.50 17.16 41.24
CA ALA A 4 46.62 16.85 40.12
C ALA A 4 46.83 15.36 39.78
N PRO A 5 45.78 14.53 39.70
CA PRO A 5 45.94 13.16 39.26
C PRO A 5 46.45 13.15 37.83
N THR A 6 47.53 12.38 37.65
CA THR A 6 48.26 12.06 36.45
C THR A 6 47.38 11.69 35.26
N ALA A 7 47.89 12.01 34.06
CA ALA A 7 47.30 11.74 32.75
C ALA A 7 46.49 10.43 32.71
N HIS A 8 45.18 10.54 32.43
CA HIS A 8 44.36 9.38 32.10
C HIS A 8 45.05 8.59 30.98
N ASP A 9 45.28 7.30 31.21
CA ASP A 9 45.70 6.37 30.17
C ASP A 9 44.70 6.51 28.99
N PRO A 10 45.16 6.83 27.76
CA PRO A 10 44.27 7.00 26.63
C PRO A 10 43.43 5.74 26.36
N GLU A 11 43.92 4.56 26.71
CA GLU A 11 43.17 3.31 26.63
C GLU A 11 42.04 3.27 27.69
N GLU A 12 42.30 3.70 28.93
CA GLU A 12 41.27 3.81 29.97
C GLU A 12 40.21 4.87 29.63
N ALA A 13 40.63 6.00 29.06
CA ALA A 13 39.71 7.03 28.58
C ALA A 13 38.81 6.49 27.46
N LEU A 14 39.35 5.67 26.55
CA LEU A 14 38.59 5.03 25.49
C LEU A 14 37.61 4.00 26.05
N LEU A 15 38.05 3.10 26.92
CA LEU A 15 37.23 2.04 27.51
C LEU A 15 36.05 2.57 28.33
N THR A 16 36.24 3.69 29.02
CA THR A 16 35.24 4.30 29.89
C THR A 16 34.35 5.31 29.17
N SER A 17 34.69 5.73 27.96
CA SER A 17 33.83 6.55 27.12
C SER A 17 32.65 5.74 26.58
N ARG A 18 31.41 6.20 26.77
CA ARG A 18 30.18 5.55 26.27
C ARG A 18 30.21 5.31 24.76
N ASP A 19 30.92 6.17 24.02
CA ASP A 19 30.99 6.14 22.57
C ASP A 19 32.32 5.54 22.05
N LEU A 20 33.18 5.07 22.97
CA LEU A 20 34.50 4.50 22.67
C LEU A 20 35.38 5.43 21.81
N ASN A 21 35.26 6.74 22.05
CA ASN A 21 36.01 7.80 21.37
C ASN A 21 36.98 8.55 22.30
N GLY A 22 37.10 8.13 23.57
CA GLY A 22 37.91 8.81 24.57
C GLY A 22 37.32 10.10 25.11
N GLU A 23 36.13 10.49 24.65
CA GLU A 23 35.44 11.71 25.03
C GLU A 23 34.21 11.42 25.91
N ARG A 24 33.65 12.48 26.50
CA ARG A 24 32.38 12.39 27.23
C ARG A 24 31.22 12.17 26.25
N PRO A 25 30.13 11.51 26.68
CA PRO A 25 29.85 11.03 28.04
C PRO A 25 30.62 9.76 28.40
N VAL A 26 31.12 9.68 29.64
CA VAL A 26 31.67 8.43 30.19
C VAL A 26 30.55 7.51 30.69
N LEU A 27 30.81 6.21 30.73
CA LEU A 27 29.98 5.24 31.44
C LEU A 27 29.80 5.71 32.88
N LYS A 28 28.58 5.58 33.41
CA LYS A 28 28.32 5.98 34.80
C LYS A 28 28.66 4.81 35.72
N PRO A 29 29.46 5.04 36.79
CA PRO A 29 29.68 4.03 37.81
C PRO A 29 28.37 3.54 38.41
N GLY A 30 28.17 2.23 38.46
CA GLY A 30 26.95 1.59 38.97
C GLY A 30 25.83 1.39 37.93
N GLU A 31 25.97 1.90 36.71
CA GLU A 31 25.15 1.44 35.58
C GLU A 31 25.81 0.21 34.95
N GLN A 32 24.98 -0.76 34.55
CA GLN A 32 25.45 -1.97 33.91
C GLN A 32 26.09 -1.67 32.55
N VAL A 33 27.29 -2.21 32.30
CA VAL A 33 28.01 -2.05 31.04
C VAL A 33 27.37 -2.94 29.97
N PRO A 34 26.98 -2.37 28.82
CA PRO A 34 26.38 -3.16 27.74
C PRO A 34 27.35 -4.19 27.15
N TYR A 35 26.86 -5.37 26.82
CA TYR A 35 27.68 -6.45 26.25
C TYR A 35 28.33 -6.04 24.92
N GLY A 36 27.59 -5.36 24.05
CA GLY A 36 28.11 -4.83 22.79
C GLY A 36 29.24 -3.82 22.95
N HIS A 37 29.27 -3.06 24.06
CA HIS A 37 30.37 -2.14 24.37
C HIS A 37 31.68 -2.89 24.57
N VAL A 38 31.63 -4.00 25.32
CA VAL A 38 32.80 -4.87 25.57
C VAL A 38 33.31 -5.46 24.27
N LEU A 39 32.42 -5.99 23.42
CA LEU A 39 32.82 -6.59 22.14
C LEU A 39 33.45 -5.55 21.19
N TYR A 40 32.87 -4.35 21.11
CA TYR A 40 33.39 -3.28 20.26
C TYR A 40 34.72 -2.73 20.78
N ALA A 41 34.86 -2.54 22.09
CA ALA A 41 36.12 -2.14 22.71
C ALA A 41 37.22 -3.19 22.45
N ALA A 42 36.90 -4.48 22.60
CA ALA A 42 37.82 -5.57 22.34
C ALA A 42 38.32 -5.56 20.89
N ALA A 43 37.39 -5.43 19.93
CA ALA A 43 37.72 -5.36 18.52
C ALA A 43 38.54 -4.11 18.15
N LEU A 44 38.20 -2.95 18.73
CA LEU A 44 38.87 -1.67 18.45
C LEU A 44 40.31 -1.64 19.01
N LEU A 45 40.53 -2.24 20.18
CA LEU A 45 41.84 -2.30 20.84
C LEU A 45 42.68 -3.51 20.43
N GLY A 46 42.12 -4.44 19.64
CA GLY A 46 42.79 -5.69 19.28
C GLY A 46 43.03 -6.62 20.48
N ARG A 47 42.12 -6.60 21.46
CA ARG A 47 42.16 -7.40 22.69
C ARG A 47 41.08 -8.47 22.68
N SER A 48 41.21 -9.46 23.57
CA SER A 48 40.10 -10.37 23.85
C SER A 48 39.01 -9.67 24.68
N PRO A 49 37.72 -10.02 24.49
CA PRO A 49 36.65 -9.53 25.36
C PRO A 49 36.90 -9.80 26.85
N ALA A 50 37.54 -10.92 27.19
CA ALA A 50 37.89 -11.26 28.57
C ALA A 50 38.89 -10.26 29.21
N GLU A 51 39.90 -9.83 28.44
CA GLU A 51 40.84 -8.78 28.90
C GLU A 51 40.13 -7.43 29.11
N VAL A 52 39.20 -7.07 28.21
CA VAL A 52 38.41 -5.84 28.35
C VAL A 52 37.52 -5.88 29.58
N VAL A 53 36.84 -7.00 29.84
CA VAL A 53 36.05 -7.21 31.07
C VAL A 53 36.93 -7.07 32.32
N ALA A 54 38.11 -7.69 32.33
CA ALA A 54 39.02 -7.60 33.47
C ALA A 54 39.47 -6.15 33.70
N ARG A 55 39.74 -5.40 32.63
CA ARG A 55 40.15 -4.00 32.69
C ARG A 55 39.02 -3.09 33.19
N LEU A 56 37.81 -3.23 32.65
CA LEU A 56 36.61 -2.51 33.12
C LEU A 56 36.31 -2.81 34.60
N THR A 57 36.44 -4.07 35.01
CA THR A 57 36.29 -4.48 36.41
C THR A 57 37.31 -3.79 37.32
N ALA A 58 38.59 -3.72 36.91
CA ALA A 58 39.62 -3.02 37.66
C ALA A 58 39.36 -1.51 37.77
N LEU A 59 38.65 -0.93 36.80
CA LEU A 59 38.22 0.47 36.78
C LEU A 59 36.90 0.72 37.54
N GLY A 60 36.32 -0.31 38.16
CA GLY A 60 35.10 -0.21 38.97
C GLY A 60 33.79 -0.48 38.21
N TYR A 61 33.85 -0.90 36.94
CA TYR A 61 32.70 -1.27 36.10
C TYR A 61 32.50 -2.78 36.05
N ALA A 62 32.18 -3.38 37.20
CA ALA A 62 32.09 -4.83 37.36
C ALA A 62 30.74 -5.44 36.93
N ASP A 63 29.67 -4.64 36.87
CA ASP A 63 28.36 -5.09 36.40
C ASP A 63 28.30 -5.03 34.87
N ILE A 64 28.50 -6.16 34.22
CA ILE A 64 28.51 -6.29 32.76
C ILE A 64 27.34 -7.18 32.34
N GLN A 65 26.63 -6.79 31.28
CA GLN A 65 25.56 -7.60 30.73
C GLN A 65 26.04 -9.01 30.37
N ASP A 66 25.33 -10.01 30.90
CA ASP A 66 25.60 -11.42 30.64
C ASP A 66 24.82 -11.91 29.41
N ALA A 67 25.55 -12.45 28.43
CA ALA A 67 24.99 -13.07 27.24
C ALA A 67 24.46 -14.50 27.50
N GLY A 68 24.72 -15.07 28.69
CA GLY A 68 24.37 -16.46 29.02
C GLY A 68 25.21 -17.49 28.27
N CYS A 69 26.32 -17.06 27.65
CA CYS A 69 27.28 -17.90 26.95
C CYS A 69 28.71 -17.38 27.20
N PRO A 70 29.75 -18.22 27.02
CA PRO A 70 31.13 -17.78 27.15
C PRO A 70 31.44 -16.61 26.21
N LEU A 71 32.27 -15.67 26.67
CA LEU A 71 32.79 -14.61 25.82
C LEU A 71 33.57 -15.20 24.64
N PRO A 72 33.41 -14.66 23.42
CA PRO A 72 34.20 -15.11 22.28
C PRO A 72 35.69 -14.79 22.52
N GLU A 73 36.58 -15.64 22.02
CA GLU A 73 38.04 -15.46 22.18
C GLU A 73 38.55 -14.19 21.48
N ALA A 74 37.99 -13.90 20.30
CA ALA A 74 38.30 -12.72 19.50
C ALA A 74 37.05 -12.25 18.75
N VAL A 75 37.00 -10.95 18.43
CA VAL A 75 35.92 -10.34 17.66
C VAL A 75 36.51 -9.42 16.61
N ALA A 76 36.12 -9.59 15.35
CA ALA A 76 36.49 -8.66 14.29
C ALA A 76 35.71 -7.35 14.42
N LEU A 77 36.32 -6.22 14.04
CA LEU A 77 35.66 -4.91 14.12
C LEU A 77 34.35 -4.86 13.31
N ASP A 78 34.33 -5.50 12.14
CA ASP A 78 33.13 -5.64 11.31
C ASP A 78 31.98 -6.37 12.01
N ASP A 79 32.29 -7.37 12.84
CA ASP A 79 31.29 -8.14 13.59
C ASP A 79 30.81 -7.37 14.83
N ALA A 80 31.73 -6.71 15.54
CA ALA A 80 31.37 -5.85 16.67
C ALA A 80 30.51 -4.65 16.25
N ALA A 81 30.70 -4.13 15.03
CA ALA A 81 29.86 -3.06 14.51
C ALA A 81 28.37 -3.47 14.43
N LEU A 82 28.06 -4.76 14.29
CA LEU A 82 26.68 -5.27 14.24
C LEU A 82 25.93 -5.13 15.57
N THR A 83 26.64 -5.01 16.69
CA THR A 83 26.01 -4.90 18.02
C THR A 83 25.52 -3.48 18.34
N ARG A 84 25.81 -2.52 17.46
CA ARG A 84 25.36 -1.14 17.59
C ARG A 84 23.95 -1.00 17.03
N ARG A 85 23.10 -0.28 17.76
CA ARG A 85 21.81 0.16 17.22
C ARG A 85 22.04 1.34 16.30
N GLU A 86 21.56 1.20 15.08
CA GLU A 86 21.52 2.27 14.11
C GLU A 86 20.07 2.77 13.95
N GLY A 87 19.89 4.03 13.52
CA GLY A 87 18.55 4.61 13.28
C GLY A 87 18.05 5.55 14.37
N ARG A 88 16.73 5.81 14.36
CA ARG A 88 16.12 6.91 15.13
C ARG A 88 16.27 6.74 16.65
N ASP A 89 16.37 5.53 17.18
CA ASP A 89 16.45 5.31 18.64
C ASP A 89 17.89 5.13 19.16
N SER A 90 18.89 5.24 18.27
CA SER A 90 20.31 5.03 18.58
C SER A 90 20.85 5.98 19.67
N PHE A 91 20.23 7.16 19.83
CA PHE A 91 20.61 8.12 20.87
C PHE A 91 20.18 7.71 22.29
N LEU A 92 19.12 6.91 22.43
CA LEU A 92 18.61 6.44 23.73
C LEU A 92 19.30 5.15 24.17
N GLN A 93 19.49 4.20 23.25
CA GLN A 93 20.08 2.89 23.55
C GLN A 93 21.00 2.49 22.40
N ARG A 94 22.30 2.75 22.56
CA ARG A 94 23.30 2.63 21.50
C ARG A 94 23.71 1.19 21.19
N TRP A 95 23.54 0.29 22.14
CA TRP A 95 23.93 -1.12 22.04
C TRP A 95 22.69 -1.99 22.03
N ILE A 96 22.71 -3.06 21.23
CA ILE A 96 21.70 -4.12 21.31
C ILE A 96 21.87 -4.80 22.67
N ASP A 97 20.77 -4.85 23.41
CA ASP A 97 20.69 -5.55 24.69
C ASP A 97 20.76 -7.06 24.45
N VAL A 98 21.84 -7.69 24.90
CA VAL A 98 22.08 -9.13 24.69
C VAL A 98 21.12 -10.01 25.47
N THR A 99 20.53 -9.48 26.55
CA THR A 99 19.59 -10.23 27.40
C THR A 99 18.23 -10.37 26.72
N SER A 100 17.91 -9.45 25.82
CA SER A 100 16.68 -9.41 25.04
C SER A 100 16.87 -10.05 23.66
N PRO A 101 15.89 -10.78 23.11
CA PRO A 101 15.97 -11.22 21.72
C PRO A 101 16.08 -10.05 20.74
N VAL A 102 16.92 -10.20 19.71
CA VAL A 102 17.06 -9.23 18.62
C VAL A 102 15.77 -9.21 17.82
N SER A 103 15.12 -8.05 17.75
CA SER A 103 13.88 -7.88 16.98
C SER A 103 14.16 -7.89 15.48
N LEU A 104 13.13 -8.21 14.69
CA LEU A 104 13.23 -8.21 13.22
C LEU A 104 13.65 -6.84 12.71
N ARG A 105 13.10 -5.76 13.28
CA ARG A 105 13.49 -4.37 12.97
C ARG A 105 14.99 -4.14 13.14
N GLN A 106 15.54 -4.49 14.30
CA GLN A 106 16.96 -4.26 14.59
C GLN A 106 17.84 -5.01 13.60
N LEU A 107 17.53 -6.27 13.32
CA LEU A 107 18.27 -7.08 12.36
C LEU A 107 18.25 -6.46 10.96
N LEU A 108 17.10 -5.95 10.51
CA LEU A 108 16.96 -5.35 9.19
C LEU A 108 17.59 -3.96 9.08
N GLU A 109 17.51 -3.13 10.12
CA GLU A 109 18.23 -1.84 10.18
C GLU A 109 19.75 -2.06 10.11
N THR A 110 20.27 -3.07 10.84
CA THR A 110 21.69 -3.44 10.76
C THR A 110 22.07 -3.99 9.39
N ALA A 111 21.22 -4.81 8.77
CA ALA A 111 21.44 -5.34 7.42
C ALA A 111 21.49 -4.23 6.36
N GLU A 112 20.54 -3.29 6.41
CA GLU A 112 20.51 -2.12 5.53
C GLU A 112 21.77 -1.26 5.68
N HIS A 113 22.14 -0.91 6.92
CA HIS A 113 23.28 -0.04 7.19
C HIS A 113 24.62 -0.66 6.76
N THR A 114 24.77 -1.97 6.93
CA THR A 114 25.99 -2.69 6.57
C THR A 114 26.01 -3.19 5.12
N GLY A 115 24.90 -3.07 4.40
CA GLY A 115 24.72 -3.63 3.05
C GLY A 115 24.81 -5.16 3.03
N ARG A 116 24.58 -5.84 4.16
CA ARG A 116 24.66 -7.29 4.30
C ARG A 116 23.30 -7.94 4.17
N ALA A 117 23.29 -9.23 3.79
CA ALA A 117 22.06 -10.00 3.80
C ALA A 117 21.58 -10.23 5.25
N PRO A 118 20.25 -10.20 5.52
CA PRO A 118 19.68 -10.52 6.82
C PRO A 118 20.19 -11.84 7.42
N ALA A 119 20.38 -12.87 6.60
CA ALA A 119 20.94 -14.15 7.04
C ALA A 119 22.40 -14.06 7.53
N ASP A 120 23.25 -13.24 6.89
CA ASP A 120 24.64 -13.06 7.34
C ASP A 120 24.68 -12.30 8.67
N VAL A 121 23.88 -11.24 8.79
CA VAL A 121 23.76 -10.47 10.05
C VAL A 121 23.26 -11.36 11.18
N GLY A 122 22.17 -12.10 10.97
CA GLY A 122 21.62 -13.01 11.99
C GLY A 122 22.64 -14.05 12.45
N ARG A 123 23.33 -14.71 11.50
CA ARG A 123 24.37 -15.70 11.80
C ARG A 123 25.52 -15.10 12.62
N ARG A 124 26.00 -13.90 12.26
CA ARG A 124 27.10 -13.23 12.97
C ARG A 124 26.68 -12.79 14.36
N LEU A 125 25.50 -12.20 14.52
CA LEU A 125 24.95 -11.86 15.84
C LEU A 125 24.82 -13.10 16.73
N THR A 126 24.34 -14.22 16.20
CA THR A 126 24.28 -15.48 16.95
C THR A 126 25.66 -16.00 17.35
N ALA A 127 26.67 -15.89 16.47
CA ALA A 127 28.06 -16.24 16.80
C ALA A 127 28.65 -15.35 17.91
N LEU A 128 28.16 -14.12 18.05
CA LEU A 128 28.51 -13.20 19.14
C LEU A 128 27.68 -13.42 20.41
N GLY A 129 26.80 -14.44 20.47
CA GLY A 129 26.00 -14.74 21.65
C GLY A 129 24.63 -14.06 21.71
N TYR A 130 24.24 -13.30 20.67
CA TYR A 130 22.90 -12.71 20.60
C TYR A 130 21.84 -13.73 20.19
N ARG A 131 20.69 -13.69 20.87
CA ARG A 131 19.52 -14.52 20.54
C ARG A 131 18.64 -13.79 19.54
N LEU A 132 18.34 -14.40 18.41
CA LEU A 132 17.35 -13.85 17.47
C LEU A 132 15.93 -14.13 18.01
N GLY A 133 14.98 -13.22 17.77
CA GLY A 133 13.58 -13.44 18.15
C GLY A 133 12.86 -14.48 17.28
N GLY A 134 13.35 -14.74 16.06
CA GLY A 134 12.77 -15.70 15.12
C GLY A 134 13.61 -16.97 14.94
N THR A 135 12.95 -18.05 14.50
CA THR A 135 13.56 -19.39 14.31
C THR A 135 13.63 -19.85 12.84
N GLY A 136 13.14 -19.03 11.90
CA GLY A 136 13.11 -19.35 10.47
C GLY A 136 14.40 -18.96 9.73
N PRO A 137 14.66 -19.57 8.55
CA PRO A 137 15.75 -19.14 7.69
C PRO A 137 15.50 -17.71 7.20
N LEU A 138 16.51 -16.86 7.32
CA LEU A 138 16.47 -15.48 6.83
C LEU A 138 16.87 -15.39 5.36
N PRO A 139 16.50 -14.31 4.66
CA PRO A 139 16.91 -14.12 3.29
C PRO A 139 18.43 -13.97 3.14
N GLY A 140 19.00 -14.69 2.17
CA GLY A 140 20.41 -14.62 1.80
C GLY A 140 20.76 -13.44 0.87
N THR A 141 19.76 -12.66 0.47
CA THR A 141 19.94 -11.46 -0.37
C THR A 141 19.61 -10.20 0.43
N PRO A 142 20.44 -9.15 0.38
CA PRO A 142 20.08 -7.86 0.95
C PRO A 142 18.96 -7.21 0.12
N ASP A 143 17.99 -6.61 0.79
CA ASP A 143 17.03 -5.70 0.16
C ASP A 143 16.85 -4.48 1.10
N PRO A 144 17.28 -3.27 0.70
CA PRO A 144 17.17 -2.08 1.55
C PRO A 144 15.70 -1.70 1.84
N ARG A 145 14.73 -2.30 1.14
CA ARG A 145 13.30 -2.07 1.36
C ARG A 145 12.72 -2.95 2.47
N ASP A 146 13.47 -3.90 3.01
CA ASP A 146 12.97 -4.83 4.05
C ASP A 146 12.48 -4.11 5.30
N VAL A 147 13.19 -3.07 5.74
CA VAL A 147 12.77 -2.26 6.89
C VAL A 147 11.40 -1.62 6.60
N MET A 148 11.17 -1.14 5.38
CA MET A 148 9.88 -0.54 5.00
C MET A 148 8.75 -1.57 4.89
N LEU A 149 9.05 -2.83 4.55
CA LEU A 149 8.04 -3.89 4.49
C LEU A 149 7.42 -4.19 5.86
N ILE A 150 8.21 -4.14 6.94
CA ILE A 150 7.76 -4.51 8.28
C ILE A 150 7.09 -3.35 9.04
N ARG A 151 6.95 -2.19 8.41
CA ARG A 151 6.48 -0.97 9.06
C ARG A 151 4.96 -0.82 8.94
N THR A 152 4.24 -0.76 10.05
CA THR A 152 2.76 -0.75 10.04
C THR A 152 2.15 0.63 9.70
N ASP A 153 2.92 1.70 9.88
CA ASP A 153 2.46 3.07 9.64
C ASP A 153 3.20 3.73 8.46
N ALA A 154 2.47 4.45 7.61
CA ALA A 154 3.10 5.26 6.56
C ALA A 154 3.67 6.57 7.12
N ARG A 155 3.16 7.09 8.24
CA ARG A 155 3.35 8.49 8.69
C ARG A 155 4.60 8.80 9.52
N GLY A 156 5.33 7.81 10.03
CA GLY A 156 6.68 8.02 10.57
C GLY A 156 6.81 7.79 12.06
N TYR A 157 5.73 7.34 12.71
CA TYR A 157 5.62 7.26 14.17
C TYR A 157 5.37 5.81 14.65
N GLY A 158 5.39 4.83 13.73
CA GLY A 158 4.68 3.57 13.87
C GLY A 158 5.33 2.45 14.67
N SER A 159 4.47 1.48 15.02
CA SER A 159 4.84 0.14 15.42
C SER A 159 5.45 -0.63 14.25
N TRP A 160 6.20 -1.67 14.58
CA TRP A 160 6.87 -2.52 13.62
C TRP A 160 6.37 -3.93 13.82
N LEU A 161 6.20 -4.65 12.72
CA LEU A 161 5.98 -6.09 12.74
C LEU A 161 7.26 -6.76 13.23
N ASP A 162 7.10 -7.75 14.08
CA ASP A 162 8.18 -8.58 14.59
C ASP A 162 8.00 -10.05 14.20
N TRP A 163 8.95 -10.89 14.57
CA TRP A 163 8.98 -12.30 14.24
C TRP A 163 7.65 -13.02 14.51
N GLY A 164 7.12 -13.71 13.50
CA GLY A 164 5.89 -14.49 13.63
C GLY A 164 4.61 -13.65 13.72
N ASP A 165 4.67 -12.32 13.63
CA ASP A 165 3.48 -11.50 13.52
C ASP A 165 2.68 -11.87 12.27
N GLU A 166 1.36 -11.79 12.41
CA GLU A 166 0.45 -12.02 11.28
C GLU A 166 0.31 -10.73 10.46
N VAL A 167 0.49 -10.86 9.15
CA VAL A 167 0.46 -9.75 8.20
C VAL A 167 -0.78 -9.86 7.32
N SER A 168 -1.70 -8.93 7.51
CA SER A 168 -2.90 -8.86 6.68
C SER A 168 -2.58 -8.60 5.22
N ALA A 169 -3.42 -9.09 4.30
CA ALA A 169 -3.27 -8.79 2.88
C ALA A 169 -3.32 -7.27 2.58
N GLY A 170 -4.11 -6.51 3.34
CA GLY A 170 -4.14 -5.05 3.23
C GLY A 170 -2.80 -4.37 3.53
N HIS A 171 -2.00 -4.91 4.46
CA HIS A 171 -0.64 -4.45 4.73
C HIS A 171 0.28 -4.75 3.55
N VAL A 172 0.22 -5.96 2.99
CA VAL A 172 1.00 -6.35 1.81
C VAL A 172 0.72 -5.40 0.64
N LEU A 173 -0.55 -5.12 0.36
CA LEU A 173 -0.96 -4.21 -0.71
C LEU A 173 -0.44 -2.78 -0.48
N GLY A 174 -0.58 -2.27 0.75
CA GLY A 174 -0.07 -0.94 1.10
C GLY A 174 1.45 -0.84 0.99
N ALA A 175 2.19 -1.85 1.45
CA ALA A 175 3.64 -1.90 1.34
C ALA A 175 4.09 -2.00 -0.13
N ALA A 176 3.42 -2.82 -0.94
CA ALA A 176 3.70 -2.94 -2.37
C ALA A 176 3.46 -1.64 -3.13
N GLU A 177 2.39 -0.91 -2.80
CA GLU A 177 2.10 0.42 -3.36
C GLU A 177 3.19 1.43 -3.00
N VAL A 178 3.56 1.53 -1.71
CA VAL A 178 4.61 2.46 -1.23
C VAL A 178 5.97 2.16 -1.87
N LEU A 179 6.30 0.87 -2.01
CA LEU A 179 7.59 0.42 -2.54
C LEU A 179 7.61 0.28 -4.06
N SER A 180 6.49 0.54 -4.73
CA SER A 180 6.33 0.37 -6.18
C SER A 180 6.79 -1.00 -6.68
N CYS A 181 6.47 -2.05 -5.93
CA CYS A 181 6.76 -3.44 -6.29
C CYS A 181 5.47 -4.24 -6.46
N SER A 182 5.58 -5.52 -6.85
CA SER A 182 4.40 -6.37 -6.98
C SER A 182 3.93 -6.87 -5.60
N PRO A 183 2.61 -7.00 -5.37
CA PRO A 183 2.08 -7.58 -4.13
C PRO A 183 2.60 -8.98 -3.84
N HIS A 184 2.81 -9.81 -4.88
CA HIS A 184 3.39 -11.14 -4.73
C HIS A 184 4.82 -11.08 -4.20
N ALA A 185 5.67 -10.21 -4.79
CA ALA A 185 7.05 -10.04 -4.33
C ALA A 185 7.10 -9.53 -2.87
N ALA A 186 6.24 -8.57 -2.51
CA ALA A 186 6.13 -8.09 -1.14
C ALA A 186 5.72 -9.20 -0.17
N ALA A 187 4.69 -9.99 -0.51
CA ALA A 187 4.21 -11.10 0.31
C ALA A 187 5.28 -12.18 0.51
N VAL A 188 5.92 -12.62 -0.57
CA VAL A 188 7.01 -13.62 -0.52
C VAL A 188 8.15 -13.10 0.33
N ARG A 189 8.50 -11.81 0.18
CA ARG A 189 9.57 -11.21 0.98
C ARG A 189 9.22 -11.17 2.47
N LEU A 190 8.02 -10.69 2.82
CA LEU A 190 7.52 -10.69 4.21
C LEU A 190 7.53 -12.11 4.82
N ALA A 191 7.06 -13.11 4.08
CA ALA A 191 7.11 -14.51 4.52
C ALA A 191 8.54 -15.00 4.75
N SER A 192 9.48 -14.65 3.85
CA SER A 192 10.90 -15.00 3.98
C SER A 192 11.59 -14.30 5.15
N LEU A 193 11.04 -13.18 5.63
CA LEU A 193 11.47 -12.48 6.84
C LEU A 193 10.91 -13.09 8.13
N GLY A 194 10.17 -14.19 8.04
CA GLY A 194 9.61 -14.89 9.21
C GLY A 194 8.26 -14.36 9.68
N LEU A 195 7.57 -13.57 8.86
CA LEU A 195 6.20 -13.11 9.13
C LEU A 195 5.16 -14.10 8.60
N ARG A 196 4.02 -14.19 9.26
CA ARG A 196 2.93 -15.12 8.88
C ARG A 196 1.92 -14.42 8.02
N LEU A 197 1.61 -14.99 6.85
CA LEU A 197 0.48 -14.56 6.03
C LEU A 197 -0.72 -15.48 6.32
N PRO A 198 -1.94 -14.94 6.46
CA PRO A 198 -3.16 -15.75 6.61
C PRO A 198 -3.59 -16.41 5.28
N TYR A 199 -2.77 -16.30 4.23
CA TYR A 199 -2.98 -16.86 2.90
C TYR A 199 -1.65 -17.22 2.26
N THR A 200 -1.69 -18.06 1.22
CA THR A 200 -0.50 -18.40 0.42
C THR A 200 -0.43 -17.46 -0.79
N PRO A 201 0.63 -16.64 -0.95
CA PRO A 201 0.74 -15.74 -2.10
C PRO A 201 0.96 -16.54 -3.39
N GLU A 202 0.23 -16.20 -4.44
CA GLU A 202 0.30 -16.86 -5.75
C GLU A 202 0.77 -15.86 -6.81
N PRO A 203 1.62 -16.25 -7.78
CA PRO A 203 2.04 -15.34 -8.86
C PRO A 203 0.84 -14.80 -9.67
N GLY A 204 -0.24 -15.58 -9.77
CA GLY A 204 -1.47 -15.18 -10.44
C GLY A 204 -2.20 -14.01 -9.78
N ASP A 205 -1.94 -13.72 -8.50
CA ASP A 205 -2.60 -12.64 -7.75
C ASP A 205 -2.34 -11.26 -8.36
N GLU A 206 -1.19 -11.07 -9.02
CA GLU A 206 -0.84 -9.80 -9.63
C GLU A 206 -1.87 -9.39 -10.69
N ARG A 207 -2.35 -10.34 -11.51
CA ARG A 207 -3.35 -10.03 -12.54
C ARG A 207 -4.70 -9.65 -11.92
N LEU A 208 -5.07 -10.28 -10.81
CA LEU A 208 -6.31 -9.99 -10.07
C LEU A 208 -6.26 -8.58 -9.46
N LEU A 209 -5.09 -8.16 -8.99
CA LEU A 209 -4.90 -6.90 -8.27
C LEU A 209 -4.62 -5.71 -9.18
N ARG A 210 -4.25 -5.91 -10.46
CA ARG A 210 -3.93 -4.82 -11.37
C ARG A 210 -5.19 -4.12 -11.88
N ALA A 211 -5.35 -2.82 -11.63
CA ALA A 211 -6.59 -2.09 -11.96
C ALA A 211 -6.76 -1.70 -13.45
N GLY A 212 -5.79 -2.00 -14.31
CA GLY A 212 -5.87 -1.72 -15.74
C GLY A 212 -4.66 -2.23 -16.52
N ASP A 213 -4.76 -2.15 -17.84
CA ASP A 213 -3.78 -2.77 -18.75
C ASP A 213 -2.60 -1.85 -19.11
N THR A 214 -2.68 -0.57 -18.72
CA THR A 214 -1.62 0.41 -19.00
C THR A 214 -0.36 0.14 -18.18
N PRO A 215 0.84 0.40 -18.73
CA PRO A 215 2.08 0.42 -17.94
C PRO A 215 1.94 1.40 -16.78
N GLY A 216 2.23 0.94 -15.56
CA GLY A 216 2.06 1.76 -14.35
C GLY A 216 0.63 1.85 -13.80
N ALA A 217 -0.31 1.03 -14.31
CA ALA A 217 -1.62 0.88 -13.70
C ALA A 217 -1.48 0.56 -12.21
N ARG A 218 -2.26 1.27 -11.39
CA ARG A 218 -2.24 1.09 -9.93
C ARG A 218 -2.78 -0.29 -9.54
N TRP A 219 -2.32 -0.78 -8.40
CA TRP A 219 -2.91 -1.95 -7.76
C TRP A 219 -4.22 -1.55 -7.06
N PHE A 220 -5.18 -2.48 -6.98
CA PHE A 220 -6.33 -2.30 -6.11
C PHE A 220 -5.86 -2.26 -4.66
N GLY A 221 -6.08 -1.12 -4.00
CA GLY A 221 -5.82 -0.97 -2.58
C GLY A 221 -6.97 -1.53 -1.73
N ARG A 222 -6.74 -1.65 -0.42
CA ARG A 222 -7.70 -2.16 0.57
C ARG A 222 -9.11 -1.53 0.49
N TYR A 223 -9.19 -0.25 0.12
CA TYR A 223 -10.44 0.52 0.11
C TYR A 223 -11.06 0.62 -1.28
N MET A 224 -10.51 -0.07 -2.28
CA MET A 224 -11.06 -0.07 -3.64
C MET A 224 -11.73 -1.42 -3.92
N GLU A 225 -13.04 -1.38 -4.11
CA GLU A 225 -13.78 -2.52 -4.64
C GLU A 225 -13.45 -2.69 -6.13
N PRO A 226 -13.01 -3.89 -6.57
CA PRO A 226 -12.80 -4.16 -7.98
C PRO A 226 -14.12 -4.04 -8.75
N PRO A 227 -14.18 -3.27 -9.85
CA PRO A 227 -15.37 -3.20 -10.70
C PRO A 227 -15.73 -4.58 -11.28
N LEU A 228 -17.01 -4.82 -11.54
CA LEU A 228 -17.47 -6.10 -12.10
C LEU A 228 -16.81 -6.40 -13.46
N GLY A 229 -16.67 -5.40 -14.33
CA GLY A 229 -16.00 -5.56 -15.63
C GLY A 229 -14.55 -6.06 -15.50
N HIS A 230 -13.83 -5.63 -14.45
CA HIS A 230 -12.48 -6.14 -14.15
C HIS A 230 -12.52 -7.62 -13.78
N VAL A 231 -13.43 -8.01 -12.88
CA VAL A 231 -13.56 -9.40 -12.43
C VAL A 231 -13.90 -10.33 -13.59
N LEU A 232 -14.85 -9.94 -14.45
CA LEU A 232 -15.22 -10.73 -15.64
C LEU A 232 -14.06 -10.84 -16.63
N THR A 233 -13.30 -9.76 -16.82
CA THR A 233 -12.13 -9.74 -17.71
C THR A 233 -11.02 -10.65 -17.20
N VAL A 234 -10.68 -10.57 -15.90
CA VAL A 234 -9.71 -11.46 -15.28
C VAL A 234 -10.16 -12.92 -15.36
N ALA A 235 -11.45 -13.20 -15.12
CA ALA A 235 -12.01 -14.54 -15.25
C ALA A 235 -11.82 -15.09 -16.68
N LYS A 236 -12.17 -14.30 -17.71
CA LYS A 236 -12.01 -14.65 -19.12
C LYS A 236 -10.54 -14.91 -19.49
N GLU A 237 -9.63 -14.03 -19.08
CA GLU A 237 -8.19 -14.15 -19.42
C GLU A 237 -7.49 -15.30 -18.70
N THR A 238 -7.85 -15.57 -17.44
CA THR A 238 -7.21 -16.62 -16.64
C THR A 238 -7.90 -17.98 -16.78
N GLY A 239 -9.04 -18.06 -17.47
CA GLY A 239 -9.86 -19.26 -17.57
C GLY A 239 -10.52 -19.68 -16.25
N ARG A 240 -10.58 -18.78 -15.26
CA ARG A 240 -11.21 -19.02 -13.95
C ARG A 240 -12.67 -18.63 -13.99
N SER A 241 -13.49 -19.16 -13.07
CA SER A 241 -14.84 -18.62 -12.89
C SER A 241 -14.78 -17.23 -12.22
N ALA A 242 -15.76 -16.37 -12.50
CA ALA A 242 -15.86 -15.07 -11.83
C ALA A 242 -15.97 -15.22 -10.30
N ARG A 243 -16.63 -16.29 -9.82
CA ARG A 243 -16.72 -16.62 -8.39
C ARG A 243 -15.34 -16.91 -7.80
N ASP A 244 -14.51 -17.72 -8.47
CA ASP A 244 -13.15 -18.03 -7.99
C ASP A 244 -12.27 -16.79 -7.94
N VAL A 245 -12.43 -15.85 -8.88
CA VAL A 245 -11.72 -14.57 -8.88
C VAL A 245 -12.13 -13.74 -7.67
N VAL A 246 -13.44 -13.62 -7.41
CA VAL A 246 -13.96 -12.87 -6.25
C VAL A 246 -13.53 -13.49 -4.94
N ASP A 247 -13.60 -14.81 -4.80
CA ASP A 247 -13.19 -15.49 -3.56
C ASP A 247 -11.69 -15.35 -3.33
N ARG A 248 -10.87 -15.34 -4.38
CA ARG A 248 -9.45 -15.02 -4.25
C ARG A 248 -9.21 -13.56 -3.86
N LEU A 249 -9.93 -12.61 -4.44
CA LEU A 249 -9.84 -11.19 -4.06
C LEU A 249 -10.20 -10.97 -2.58
N LYS A 250 -11.19 -11.68 -2.05
CA LYS A 250 -11.55 -11.66 -0.62
C LYS A 250 -10.40 -12.17 0.27
N VAL A 251 -9.75 -13.26 -0.12
CA VAL A 251 -8.56 -13.78 0.58
C VAL A 251 -7.43 -12.74 0.58
N LEU A 252 -7.29 -11.98 -0.51
CA LEU A 252 -6.36 -10.86 -0.64
C LEU A 252 -6.84 -9.56 0.06
N GLY A 253 -7.94 -9.62 0.82
CA GLY A 253 -8.44 -8.50 1.62
C GLY A 253 -9.20 -7.43 0.84
N LEU A 254 -9.63 -7.73 -0.40
CA LEU A 254 -10.49 -6.84 -1.20
C LEU A 254 -11.96 -7.21 -1.07
N GLY A 255 -12.82 -6.22 -1.28
CA GLY A 255 -14.26 -6.41 -1.38
C GLY A 255 -14.67 -7.19 -2.63
N ALA A 256 -15.87 -7.76 -2.61
CA ALA A 256 -16.50 -8.30 -3.81
C ALA A 256 -16.90 -7.16 -4.76
N PRO A 257 -16.96 -7.40 -6.09
CA PRO A 257 -17.64 -6.47 -6.98
C PRO A 257 -19.09 -6.35 -6.52
N GLY A 258 -19.60 -5.13 -6.44
CA GLY A 258 -21.03 -4.94 -6.21
C GLY A 258 -21.85 -5.44 -7.40
N GLY A 259 -22.96 -6.11 -7.13
CA GLY A 259 -23.85 -6.66 -8.17
C GLY A 259 -23.94 -8.18 -8.15
N SER A 260 -24.68 -8.75 -9.12
CA SER A 260 -24.71 -10.20 -9.32
C SER A 260 -23.58 -10.64 -10.26
N LEU A 261 -23.00 -11.80 -9.99
CA LEU A 261 -21.99 -12.39 -10.87
C LEU A 261 -22.70 -13.26 -11.91
N PRO A 262 -22.69 -12.89 -13.20
CA PRO A 262 -23.25 -13.75 -14.24
C PRO A 262 -22.42 -15.04 -14.34
N GLU A 263 -23.09 -16.20 -14.42
CA GLU A 263 -22.38 -17.48 -14.64
C GLU A 263 -21.76 -17.57 -16.03
N ALA A 264 -22.44 -16.98 -17.02
CA ALA A 264 -21.97 -16.85 -18.39
C ALA A 264 -22.12 -15.39 -18.83
N PRO A 265 -21.04 -14.58 -18.81
CA PRO A 265 -21.09 -13.23 -19.33
C PRO A 265 -21.27 -13.22 -20.85
N GLU A 266 -22.10 -12.30 -21.35
CA GLU A 266 -22.26 -12.00 -22.77
C GLU A 266 -21.08 -11.14 -23.26
N ASP A 267 -20.74 -11.20 -24.55
CA ASP A 267 -19.67 -10.32 -25.09
C ASP A 267 -20.04 -8.83 -24.94
N ASP A 268 -21.34 -8.51 -25.04
CA ASP A 268 -21.85 -7.16 -24.79
C ASP A 268 -21.65 -6.70 -23.34
N ASP A 269 -21.58 -7.62 -22.36
CA ASP A 269 -21.38 -7.24 -20.95
C ASP A 269 -20.07 -6.48 -20.75
N PHE A 270 -19.01 -6.89 -21.46
CA PHE A 270 -17.73 -6.20 -21.42
C PHE A 270 -17.85 -4.79 -22.01
N VAL A 271 -18.59 -4.64 -23.11
CA VAL A 271 -18.80 -3.36 -23.79
C VAL A 271 -19.59 -2.41 -22.89
N ILE A 272 -20.73 -2.83 -22.37
CA ILE A 272 -21.61 -1.96 -21.57
C ILE A 272 -21.02 -1.62 -20.20
N LEU A 273 -20.11 -2.46 -19.67
CA LEU A 273 -19.38 -2.21 -18.42
C LEU A 273 -18.11 -1.35 -18.61
N SER A 274 -17.63 -1.14 -19.84
CA SER A 274 -16.52 -0.22 -20.13
C SER A 274 -17.02 1.22 -20.16
N GLU A 275 -16.36 2.15 -19.47
CA GLU A 275 -16.69 3.59 -19.53
C GLU A 275 -16.58 4.16 -20.95
N ASN A 276 -15.71 3.58 -21.77
CA ASN A 276 -15.48 3.99 -23.16
C ASN A 276 -16.27 3.16 -24.18
N LEU A 277 -17.00 2.15 -23.73
CA LEU A 277 -17.74 1.20 -24.58
C LEU A 277 -16.86 0.45 -25.58
N ASP A 278 -15.61 0.16 -25.19
CA ASP A 278 -14.62 -0.55 -26.01
C ASP A 278 -14.33 -1.98 -25.51
N GLY A 279 -15.08 -2.43 -24.50
CA GLY A 279 -14.88 -3.74 -23.87
C GLY A 279 -13.63 -3.83 -22.99
N ARG A 280 -13.02 -2.69 -22.63
CA ARG A 280 -11.78 -2.62 -21.85
C ARG A 280 -11.88 -1.63 -20.69
N ALA A 281 -10.88 -1.65 -19.81
CA ALA A 281 -10.76 -0.64 -18.76
C ALA A 281 -10.62 0.79 -19.36
N PRO A 282 -11.11 1.84 -18.67
CA PRO A 282 -11.69 1.84 -17.33
C PRO A 282 -13.10 1.27 -17.27
N TRP A 283 -13.39 0.54 -16.20
CA TRP A 283 -14.68 -0.12 -15.98
C TRP A 283 -15.61 0.75 -15.14
N LEU A 284 -16.90 0.72 -15.45
CA LEU A 284 -17.94 1.36 -14.68
C LEU A 284 -17.87 0.94 -13.21
N ARG A 285 -17.77 1.95 -12.35
CA ARG A 285 -17.88 1.75 -10.90
C ARG A 285 -19.34 1.70 -10.48
N ARG A 286 -19.62 0.93 -9.44
CA ARG A 286 -20.95 0.93 -8.83
C ARG A 286 -21.17 2.27 -8.13
N ASN A 287 -22.15 3.03 -8.62
CA ASN A 287 -22.59 4.26 -7.98
C ASN A 287 -23.90 4.00 -7.22
N THR A 288 -23.81 3.82 -5.90
CA THR A 288 -24.97 3.57 -5.04
C THR A 288 -25.78 4.82 -4.72
N ALA A 289 -25.22 6.01 -4.95
CA ALA A 289 -25.86 7.25 -4.58
C ALA A 289 -26.74 7.80 -5.72
N VAL A 290 -26.17 7.99 -6.91
CA VAL A 290 -26.81 8.70 -8.03
C VAL A 290 -27.30 7.74 -9.12
N GLY A 291 -26.75 6.53 -9.17
CA GLY A 291 -26.99 5.58 -10.27
C GLY A 291 -26.15 5.86 -11.51
N LEU A 292 -26.44 5.12 -12.57
CA LEU A 292 -25.82 5.22 -13.89
C LEU A 292 -26.30 6.48 -14.61
N ARG A 293 -25.42 7.11 -15.40
CA ARG A 293 -25.79 8.22 -16.27
C ARG A 293 -26.56 7.71 -17.49
N MET A 294 -27.69 8.33 -17.84
CA MET A 294 -28.49 7.99 -19.02
C MET A 294 -27.65 8.08 -20.32
N GLU A 295 -26.73 9.04 -20.40
CA GLU A 295 -25.79 9.19 -21.52
C GLU A 295 -25.07 7.89 -21.86
N HIS A 296 -24.50 7.23 -20.84
CA HIS A 296 -23.79 5.95 -20.99
C HIS A 296 -24.68 4.87 -21.59
N LEU A 297 -25.92 4.83 -21.12
CA LEU A 297 -26.91 3.84 -21.53
C LEU A 297 -27.32 4.01 -23.00
N LEU A 298 -27.59 5.24 -23.43
CA LEU A 298 -27.93 5.53 -24.82
C LEU A 298 -26.74 5.27 -25.76
N ARG A 299 -25.52 5.64 -25.34
CA ARG A 299 -24.31 5.31 -26.09
C ARG A 299 -24.11 3.80 -26.21
N ALA A 300 -24.28 3.06 -25.11
CA ALA A 300 -24.21 1.60 -25.11
C ALA A 300 -25.25 0.96 -26.03
N SER A 301 -26.47 1.49 -26.05
CA SER A 301 -27.55 1.07 -26.96
C SER A 301 -27.16 1.25 -28.43
N LEU A 302 -26.56 2.38 -28.81
CA LEU A 302 -26.07 2.60 -30.18
C LEU A 302 -24.92 1.66 -30.55
N VAL A 303 -23.95 1.45 -29.64
CA VAL A 303 -22.77 0.62 -29.92
C VAL A 303 -23.12 -0.86 -30.04
N THR A 304 -24.01 -1.37 -29.20
CA THR A 304 -24.43 -2.79 -29.19
C THR A 304 -25.58 -3.07 -30.16
N GLY A 305 -26.31 -2.05 -30.61
CA GLY A 305 -27.53 -2.19 -31.41
C GLY A 305 -28.76 -2.69 -30.61
N ARG A 306 -28.65 -2.80 -29.29
CA ARG A 306 -29.74 -3.23 -28.39
C ARG A 306 -30.59 -2.05 -27.94
N GLY A 307 -31.84 -2.28 -27.58
CA GLY A 307 -32.73 -1.21 -27.12
C GLY A 307 -32.31 -0.63 -25.76
N PRO A 308 -32.58 0.66 -25.46
CA PRO A 308 -32.27 1.25 -24.16
C PRO A 308 -32.82 0.45 -22.97
N ALA A 309 -34.04 -0.08 -23.10
CA ALA A 309 -34.65 -0.91 -22.05
C ALA A 309 -33.88 -2.22 -21.81
N GLU A 310 -33.37 -2.87 -22.86
CA GLU A 310 -32.60 -4.12 -22.75
C GLU A 310 -31.25 -3.87 -22.08
N ILE A 311 -30.56 -2.79 -22.46
CA ILE A 311 -29.30 -2.38 -21.83
C ILE A 311 -29.52 -2.04 -20.35
N THR A 312 -30.62 -1.34 -20.03
CA THR A 312 -30.99 -1.03 -18.63
C THR A 312 -31.18 -2.30 -17.82
N ALA A 313 -31.97 -3.24 -18.36
CA ALA A 313 -32.24 -4.50 -17.69
C ALA A 313 -30.94 -5.27 -17.45
N ARG A 314 -30.08 -5.37 -18.47
CA ARG A 314 -28.81 -6.07 -18.34
C ARG A 314 -27.86 -5.41 -17.33
N LEU A 315 -27.70 -4.10 -17.37
CA LEU A 315 -26.91 -3.36 -16.37
C LEU A 315 -27.48 -3.52 -14.96
N THR A 316 -28.81 -3.63 -14.81
CA THR A 316 -29.49 -3.89 -13.53
C THR A 316 -29.15 -5.27 -12.98
N GLU A 317 -29.16 -6.31 -13.81
CA GLU A 317 -28.69 -7.64 -13.44
C GLU A 317 -27.22 -7.59 -12.97
N LEU A 318 -26.39 -6.84 -13.68
CA LEU A 318 -24.98 -6.61 -13.36
C LEU A 318 -24.77 -5.67 -12.15
N GLY A 319 -25.83 -5.19 -11.49
CA GLY A 319 -25.77 -4.44 -10.23
C GLY A 319 -25.67 -2.91 -10.37
N HIS A 320 -25.84 -2.38 -11.57
CA HIS A 320 -25.94 -0.96 -11.86
C HIS A 320 -27.41 -0.55 -12.02
N PHE A 321 -27.83 0.56 -11.44
CA PHE A 321 -29.22 1.02 -11.57
C PHE A 321 -29.26 2.40 -12.21
N LEU A 322 -30.34 2.67 -12.94
CA LEU A 322 -30.69 4.02 -13.39
C LEU A 322 -31.50 4.72 -12.29
N HIS A 323 -31.38 6.05 -12.17
CA HIS A 323 -32.16 6.81 -11.20
C HIS A 323 -33.67 6.63 -11.43
N GLY A 324 -34.47 6.60 -10.36
CA GLY A 324 -35.92 6.32 -10.44
C GLY A 324 -36.72 7.35 -11.24
N ASP A 325 -36.27 8.61 -11.24
CA ASP A 325 -36.90 9.70 -12.00
C ASP A 325 -36.55 9.68 -13.49
N ALA A 326 -35.52 8.92 -13.87
CA ALA A 326 -35.04 8.87 -15.24
C ALA A 326 -36.09 8.17 -16.14
N LYS A 327 -36.47 8.84 -17.23
CA LYS A 327 -37.45 8.33 -18.18
C LYS A 327 -36.72 7.83 -19.42
N LEU A 328 -36.70 6.50 -19.58
CA LEU A 328 -36.03 5.84 -20.68
C LEU A 328 -36.75 6.10 -22.01
N PRO A 329 -36.05 6.62 -23.04
CA PRO A 329 -36.62 6.70 -24.38
C PRO A 329 -36.72 5.30 -25.00
N GLY A 330 -37.68 5.11 -25.91
CA GLY A 330 -37.87 3.84 -26.61
C GLY A 330 -36.74 3.51 -27.60
N THR A 331 -36.01 4.52 -28.07
CA THR A 331 -34.85 4.37 -28.96
C THR A 331 -33.74 5.32 -28.51
N ALA A 332 -32.48 4.92 -28.74
CA ALA A 332 -31.34 5.81 -28.52
C ALA A 332 -31.17 6.75 -29.72
N ASP A 333 -31.02 8.04 -29.45
CA ASP A 333 -30.76 9.08 -30.43
C ASP A 333 -29.43 9.77 -30.08
N GLU A 334 -28.56 9.95 -31.08
CA GLU A 334 -27.33 10.73 -30.94
C GLU A 334 -27.59 12.16 -30.46
N ALA A 335 -28.73 12.73 -30.83
CA ALA A 335 -29.06 14.09 -30.45
C ALA A 335 -29.39 14.19 -28.94
N ASP A 336 -29.89 13.13 -28.32
CA ASP A 336 -30.03 13.06 -26.87
C ASP A 336 -28.69 12.83 -26.16
N ILE A 337 -27.80 12.03 -26.74
CA ILE A 337 -26.45 11.85 -26.20
C ILE A 337 -25.70 13.18 -26.17
N ARG A 338 -25.70 13.92 -27.29
CA ARG A 338 -25.10 15.27 -27.37
C ARG A 338 -25.71 16.25 -26.36
N LEU A 339 -27.02 16.14 -26.10
CA LEU A 339 -27.69 16.93 -25.07
C LEU A 339 -27.27 16.52 -23.65
N LEU A 340 -27.16 15.22 -23.36
CA LEU A 340 -26.80 14.74 -22.03
C LEU A 340 -25.32 15.00 -21.69
N GLU A 341 -24.43 15.05 -22.68
CA GLU A 341 -23.03 15.46 -22.51
C GLU A 341 -22.89 16.90 -21.97
N THR A 342 -23.88 17.76 -22.20
CA THR A 342 -23.86 19.16 -21.75
C THR A 342 -24.46 19.36 -20.36
N VAL A 343 -25.05 18.31 -19.77
CA VAL A 343 -25.69 18.35 -18.44
C VAL A 343 -24.87 17.55 -17.44
N ASP A 344 -24.21 18.24 -16.51
CA ASP A 344 -23.40 17.64 -15.44
C ASP A 344 -24.20 17.34 -14.16
N ARG A 345 -25.52 17.53 -14.20
CA ARG A 345 -26.42 17.44 -13.05
C ARG A 345 -27.00 16.04 -12.85
N SER A 346 -27.17 15.67 -11.58
CA SER A 346 -27.90 14.47 -11.18
C SER A 346 -29.41 14.69 -11.37
N TYR A 347 -30.17 13.61 -11.54
CA TYR A 347 -31.63 13.65 -11.51
C TYR A 347 -32.22 14.19 -10.19
N ARG A 348 -31.42 14.23 -9.11
CA ARG A 348 -31.79 14.85 -7.83
C ARG A 348 -31.64 16.36 -7.81
N ASP A 349 -30.90 16.91 -8.77
CA ASP A 349 -30.61 18.33 -8.83
C ASP A 349 -31.53 18.99 -9.85
N THR A 350 -32.02 20.18 -9.51
CA THR A 350 -32.73 21.00 -10.49
C THR A 350 -31.75 21.49 -11.56
N VAL A 351 -32.10 21.30 -12.83
CA VAL A 351 -31.33 21.84 -13.96
C VAL A 351 -31.59 23.34 -14.05
N HIS A 352 -30.60 24.16 -13.69
CA HIS A 352 -30.72 25.61 -13.77
C HIS A 352 -30.79 26.11 -15.23
N LEU A 353 -31.41 27.29 -15.42
CA LEU A 353 -31.54 27.97 -16.71
C LEU A 353 -30.22 28.08 -17.48
N GLU A 354 -29.11 28.34 -16.78
CA GLU A 354 -27.78 28.43 -17.40
C GLU A 354 -27.39 27.15 -18.17
N HIS A 355 -27.75 25.97 -17.66
CA HIS A 355 -27.45 24.68 -18.29
C HIS A 355 -28.32 24.46 -19.52
N VAL A 356 -29.58 24.89 -19.49
CA VAL A 356 -30.49 24.84 -20.64
C VAL A 356 -29.98 25.74 -21.76
N LEU A 357 -29.63 26.99 -21.46
CA LEU A 357 -29.10 27.93 -22.46
C LEU A 357 -27.76 27.47 -23.04
N ARG A 358 -26.86 26.95 -22.20
CA ARG A 358 -25.59 26.37 -22.65
C ARG A 358 -25.82 25.18 -23.57
N SER A 359 -26.71 24.26 -23.18
CA SER A 359 -27.05 23.08 -23.98
C SER A 359 -27.68 23.46 -25.31
N ALA A 360 -28.57 24.47 -25.33
CA ALA A 360 -29.17 25.00 -26.56
C ALA A 360 -28.11 25.55 -27.52
N GLY A 361 -27.14 26.32 -26.99
CA GLY A 361 -26.02 26.84 -27.79
C GLY A 361 -25.12 25.74 -28.37
N LEU A 362 -24.82 24.70 -27.60
CA LEU A 362 -23.94 23.60 -28.03
C LEU A 362 -24.62 22.61 -28.97
N THR A 363 -25.93 22.40 -28.83
CA THR A 363 -26.70 21.44 -29.65
C THR A 363 -27.41 22.09 -30.84
N GLY A 364 -27.47 23.43 -30.91
CA GLY A 364 -28.21 24.18 -31.93
C GLY A 364 -29.73 24.10 -31.80
N ARG A 365 -30.24 23.55 -30.69
CA ARG A 365 -31.67 23.47 -30.35
C ARG A 365 -32.17 24.80 -29.76
N SER A 366 -33.49 25.04 -29.75
CA SER A 366 -34.02 26.17 -28.97
C SER A 366 -33.98 25.83 -27.47
N PRO A 367 -33.86 26.81 -26.57
CA PRO A 367 -33.99 26.57 -25.13
C PRO A 367 -35.29 25.85 -24.76
N ALA A 368 -36.40 26.15 -25.44
CA ALA A 368 -37.66 25.43 -25.27
C ALA A 368 -37.55 23.94 -25.65
N ASP A 369 -36.95 23.61 -26.80
CA ASP A 369 -36.72 22.24 -27.24
C ASP A 369 -35.84 21.47 -26.24
N VAL A 370 -34.79 22.11 -25.73
CA VAL A 370 -33.90 21.53 -24.70
C VAL A 370 -34.65 21.26 -23.41
N ALA A 371 -35.38 22.24 -22.89
CA ALA A 371 -36.14 22.09 -21.64
C ALA A 371 -37.20 20.99 -21.76
N ALA A 372 -37.94 20.95 -22.88
CA ALA A 372 -38.92 19.91 -23.16
C ALA A 372 -38.26 18.54 -23.17
N ARG A 373 -37.14 18.38 -23.90
CA ARG A 373 -36.47 17.08 -23.99
C ARG A 373 -35.86 16.63 -22.67
N LEU A 374 -35.26 17.52 -21.90
CA LEU A 374 -34.75 17.19 -20.55
C LEU A 374 -35.89 16.75 -19.61
N THR A 375 -37.06 17.40 -19.67
CA THR A 375 -38.25 16.99 -18.91
C THR A 375 -38.76 15.61 -19.33
N GLU A 376 -38.77 15.33 -20.64
CA GLU A 376 -39.13 14.02 -21.20
C GLU A 376 -38.17 12.91 -20.75
N LEU A 377 -36.88 13.23 -20.57
CA LEU A 377 -35.85 12.31 -20.05
C LEU A 377 -35.85 12.21 -18.51
N GLY A 378 -36.69 12.99 -17.82
CA GLY A 378 -36.93 12.90 -16.39
C GLY A 378 -36.16 13.90 -15.52
N PHE A 379 -35.52 14.92 -16.11
CA PHE A 379 -34.88 15.99 -15.34
C PHE A 379 -35.90 16.99 -14.81
N THR A 380 -35.63 17.53 -13.62
CA THR A 380 -36.42 18.60 -13.01
C THR A 380 -35.86 19.96 -13.41
N LEU A 381 -36.71 20.84 -13.92
CA LEU A 381 -36.39 22.23 -14.28
C LEU A 381 -37.14 23.19 -13.33
N PRO A 382 -36.68 24.45 -13.17
CA PRO A 382 -37.39 25.44 -12.37
C PRO A 382 -38.71 25.86 -13.05
N ASP A 383 -39.82 25.76 -12.31
CA ASP A 383 -41.18 26.05 -12.79
C ASP A 383 -41.43 27.53 -13.15
N GLU A 384 -40.58 28.43 -12.65
CA GLU A 384 -40.74 29.89 -12.76
C GLU A 384 -40.10 30.50 -14.01
N VAL A 385 -39.55 29.67 -14.90
CA VAL A 385 -38.74 30.10 -16.04
C VAL A 385 -39.43 29.76 -17.36
N GLU A 386 -39.77 30.79 -18.14
CA GLU A 386 -40.20 30.62 -19.54
C GLU A 386 -38.98 30.45 -20.45
N TYR A 387 -38.93 29.34 -21.19
CA TYR A 387 -37.84 29.05 -22.13
C TYR A 387 -38.23 29.51 -23.54
N PRO A 388 -37.43 30.37 -24.20
CA PRO A 388 -37.77 30.88 -25.51
C PRO A 388 -37.62 29.82 -26.60
N ASP A 389 -38.51 29.86 -27.59
CA ASP A 389 -38.42 29.05 -28.81
C ASP A 389 -37.60 29.74 -29.90
N VAL A 390 -36.43 30.26 -29.53
CA VAL A 390 -35.51 30.95 -30.44
C VAL A 390 -34.23 30.16 -30.53
N ARG A 391 -33.86 29.71 -31.72
CA ARG A 391 -32.57 29.07 -31.97
C ARG A 391 -31.48 30.12 -31.99
N GLY A 392 -30.40 29.89 -31.23
CA GLY A 392 -29.20 30.71 -31.34
C GLY A 392 -28.62 30.63 -32.74
N ALA A 393 -28.14 31.75 -33.28
CA ALA A 393 -27.40 31.73 -34.54
C ALA A 393 -26.18 30.83 -34.36
N THR A 394 -26.14 29.68 -35.04
CA THR A 394 -25.00 28.78 -35.01
C THR A 394 -23.78 29.52 -35.56
N ALA A 395 -22.82 29.81 -34.70
CA ALA A 395 -21.51 30.25 -35.15
C ALA A 395 -20.89 29.07 -35.92
N ALA A 396 -20.78 29.21 -37.24
CA ALA A 396 -20.03 28.26 -38.06
C ALA A 396 -18.60 28.15 -37.49
N SER A 397 -18.19 26.95 -37.13
CA SER A 397 -16.80 26.61 -36.82
C SER A 397 -16.50 25.24 -37.40
#